data_AF-A0A535AAK4-F1
#
_entry.id   AF-A0A535AAK4-F1
#
_cell.length_a   1.000
_cell.length_b   1.000
_cell.length_c   1.000
_cell.angle_alpha   90.00
_cell.angle_beta   90.00
_cell.angle_gamma   90.00
#
_symmetry.space_group_name_H-M   'P 1'
#
loop_
_entity.id
_entity.type
_entity.pdbx_description
1 polymer ?
#
loop_
_entity_poly.entity_id
_entity_poly.type
_entity_poly.pdbx_seq_one_letter_code
_entity_poly.pdbx_strand_id
1 'polypeptide(L)' 'MEGLPERQRLAIYLRYRADLPYEEIGAILGIVPASARSHVSRALDALRAELGEEGSR' A
#
# COMPACT_ATOMS: atom_id res chain seq x y z
N MET A 1 0.82 -10.47 0.31
CA MET A 1 1.60 -9.42 1.06
C MET A 1 3.09 -9.76 1.14
N GLU A 2 3.46 -11.03 1.31
CA GLU A 2 4.83 -11.47 1.02
C GLU A 2 5.14 -11.16 -0.44
N GLY A 3 6.18 -10.35 -0.70
CA GLY A 3 6.52 -9.86 -2.04
C GLY A 3 6.36 -8.35 -2.24
N LEU A 4 5.56 -7.67 -1.41
CA LEU A 4 5.46 -6.20 -1.48
C LEU A 4 6.75 -5.53 -0.97
N PRO A 5 7.27 -4.52 -1.68
CA PRO A 5 8.28 -3.62 -1.12
C PRO A 5 7.79 -3.01 0.20
N GLU A 6 8.69 -2.91 1.18
CA GLU A 6 8.37 -2.50 2.55
C GLU A 6 7.54 -1.21 2.62
N ARG A 7 7.93 -0.19 1.85
CA ARG A 7 7.20 1.09 1.81
C ARG A 7 5.75 0.95 1.36
N GLN A 8 5.46 0.05 0.42
CA GLN A 8 4.09 -0.14 -0.06
C GLN A 8 3.24 -0.90 0.96
N ARG A 9 3.83 -1.90 1.64
CA ARG A 9 3.20 -2.62 2.75
C ARG A 9 2.87 -1.67 3.91
N LEU A 10 3.81 -0.82 4.32
CA LEU A 10 3.60 0.18 5.35
C LEU A 10 2.51 1.19 4.96
N ALA A 11 2.52 1.68 3.71
CA ALA A 11 1.51 2.61 3.24
C ALA A 11 0.08 2.02 3.29
N ILE A 12 -0.11 0.75 2.91
CA ILE A 12 -1.41 0.07 3.06
C ILE A 12 -1.78 -0.12 4.53
N TYR A 13 -0.83 -0.54 5.37
CA TYR A 13 -1.10 -0.71 6.80
C TYR A 13 -1.61 0.60 7.42
N LEU A 14 -0.90 1.70 7.21
CA LEU A 14 -1.29 3.00 7.74
C LEU A 14 -2.64 3.46 7.17
N ARG A 15 -2.91 3.22 5.88
CA ARG A 15 -4.18 3.62 5.27
C ARG A 15 -5.38 2.80 5.75
N TYR A 16 -5.27 1.47 5.81
CA TYR A 16 -6.43 0.59 5.99
C TYR A 16 -6.53 -0.04 7.38
N ARG A 17 -5.43 -0.14 8.13
CA ARG A 17 -5.44 -0.64 9.51
C ARG A 17 -5.44 0.50 10.53
N ALA A 18 -4.72 1.58 10.24
CA ALA A 18 -4.68 2.75 11.12
C ALA A 18 -5.60 3.91 10.66
N ASP A 19 -6.31 3.74 9.53
CA ASP A 19 -7.23 4.72 8.94
C ASP A 19 -6.67 6.14 8.77
N LEU A 20 -5.36 6.24 8.50
CA LEU A 20 -4.71 7.54 8.36
C LEU A 20 -4.93 8.15 6.97
N PRO A 21 -5.06 9.50 6.87
CA PRO A 21 -5.08 10.21 5.60
C PRO A 21 -3.69 10.20 4.94
N TYR A 22 -3.63 10.45 3.62
CA TYR A 22 -2.38 10.38 2.85
C TYR A 22 -1.35 11.42 3.26
N GLU A 23 -1.80 12.53 3.81
CA GLU A 23 -0.99 13.60 4.37
C GLU A 23 -0.18 13.10 5.56
N GLU A 24 -0.83 12.41 6.51
CA GLU A 24 -0.17 11.82 7.68
C GLU A 24 0.71 10.64 7.30
N ILE A 25 0.26 9.79 6.36
CA ILE A 25 1.09 8.70 5.83
C ILE A 25 2.38 9.25 5.22
N GLY A 26 2.29 10.33 4.44
CA GLY A 26 3.44 11.00 3.85
C GLY A 26 4.41 11.50 4.92
N ALA A 27 3.90 12.18 5.95
CA ALA A 27 4.71 12.66 7.07
C ALA A 27 5.43 11.52 7.81
N ILE A 28 4.73 10.41 8.10
CA ILE A 28 5.30 9.23 8.79
C ILE A 28 6.40 8.57 7.94
N LEU A 29 6.18 8.44 6.63
CA LEU A 29 7.09 7.75 5.73
C LEU A 29 8.20 8.65 5.16
N GLY A 30 8.18 9.96 5.46
CA GLY A 30 9.12 10.94 4.93
C GLY A 30 8.98 11.17 3.42
N ILE A 31 7.76 11.13 2.89
CA ILE A 31 7.44 11.31 1.46
C ILE A 31 6.27 12.28 1.28
N VAL A 32 6.11 12.81 0.06
CA VAL A 32 4.95 13.66 -0.24
C VAL A 32 3.65 12.84 -0.30
N PRO A 33 2.47 13.44 0.01
CA PRO A 33 1.19 12.72 0.03
C PRO A 33 0.83 12.05 -1.30
N ALA A 34 1.27 12.64 -2.42
CA ALA A 34 1.11 12.04 -3.75
C ALA A 34 1.85 10.70 -3.88
N SER A 35 3.07 10.59 -3.36
CA SER A 35 3.85 9.35 -3.37
C SER A 35 3.22 8.29 -2.46
N ALA A 36 2.66 8.70 -1.31
CA ALA A 36 1.90 7.80 -0.43
C ALA A 36 0.70 7.18 -1.16
N ARG A 37 -0.09 7.99 -1.89
CA ARG A 37 -1.18 7.50 -2.76
C ARG A 37 -0.68 6.49 -3.78
N SER A 38 0.43 6.77 -4.47
CA SER A 38 0.99 5.86 -5.46
C SER A 38 1.51 4.56 -4.85
N HIS A 39 2.05 4.58 -3.62
CA HIS A 39 2.45 3.35 -2.92
C HIS A 39 1.24 2.49 -2.54
N VAL A 40 0.17 3.10 -2.02
CA VAL A 40 -1.08 2.38 -1.71
C VAL A 40 -1.68 1.77 -2.97
N SER A 41 -1.82 2.55 -4.06
CA SER A 41 -2.37 2.04 -5.33
C SER A 41 -1.60 0.83 -5.84
N ARG A 42 -0.26 0.94 -5.93
CA ARG A 42 0.59 -0.13 -6.44
C ARG A 42 0.54 -1.39 -5.59
N ALA A 43 0.48 -1.27 -4.26
CA ALA A 43 0.33 -2.46 -3.42
C ALA A 43 -1.07 -3.08 -3.56
N LEU A 44 -2.13 -2.30 -3.72
CA LEU A 44 -3.46 -2.87 -3.99
C LEU A 44 -3.50 -3.62 -5.32
N ASP A 45 -2.85 -3.09 -6.35
CA ASP A 45 -2.77 -3.74 -7.66
C ASP A 45 -1.99 -5.06 -7.57
N ALA A 46 -0.87 -5.08 -6.86
CA ALA A 46 -0.12 -6.31 -6.61
C ALA A 46 -0.92 -7.34 -5.79
N LEU A 47 -1.64 -6.91 -4.75
CA LEU A 47 -2.50 -7.82 -3.96
C LEU A 47 -3.66 -8.37 -4.79
N ARG A 48 -4.25 -7.57 -5.68
CA ARG A 48 -5.29 -8.03 -6.61
C ARG A 48 -4.74 -9.07 -7.58
N ALA A 49 -3.53 -8.87 -8.07
CA ALA A 49 -2.86 -9.83 -8.95
C ALA A 49 -2.59 -11.15 -8.21
N GLU A 50 -2.03 -11.10 -6.99
CA GLU A 50 -1.81 -12.29 -6.14
C GLU A 50 -3.11 -13.09 -5.94
N LEU A 51 -4.21 -12.41 -5.58
CA LEU A 51 -5.51 -13.07 -5.36
C LEU A 51 -6.17 -13.59 -6.66
N GLY A 52 -5.95 -12.92 -7.79
CA GLY A 52 -6.44 -13.37 -9.09
C GLY A 52 -5.73 -14.64 -9.57
N GLU A 53 -4.43 -14.74 -9.31
CA GLU A 53 -3.63 -15.94 -9.60
C GLU A 53 -4.00 -17.11 -8.66
N GLU A 54 -4.29 -16.84 -7.38
CA GLU A 54 -4.74 -17.85 -6.42
C GLU A 54 -6.17 -18.35 -6.70
N GLY A 55 -7.07 -17.48 -7.15
CA GLY A 55 -8.45 -17.86 -7.52
C GLY A 55 -8.56 -18.62 -8.85
N SER A 56 -7.50 -18.64 -9.66
CA SER A 56 -7.44 -19.37 -10.93
C SER A 56 -6.71 -20.72 -10.83
N ARG A 57 -6.27 -21.12 -9.62
CA ARG A 57 -5.48 -22.34 -9.40
C ARG A 57 -6.29 -23.49 -8.82
#